data_AF-H0G5E5-F1
#
_entry.id   AF-H0G5E5-F1
#
_cell.length_a   1.000
_cell.length_b   1.000
_cell.length_c   1.000
_cell.angle_alpha   90.00
_cell.angle_beta   90.00
_cell.angle_gamma   90.00
#
_symmetry.space_group_name_H-M   'P 1'
#
loop_
_entity.id
_entity.type
_entity.pdbx_description
1 polymer ?
#
loop_
_entity_poly.entity_id
_entity_poly.type
_entity_poly.pdbx_seq_one_letter_code
_entity_poly.pdbx_strand_id
1 'polypeptide(L)'
;MHAEGAGGRAKVAELCRKHGISEATFYNWKAKHGGMEVSEAKRLKALEEENAKLKKMLSGQMLGAAALRELLQCYGLPPGVKPSPI
;
A
#
# COMPACT_ATOMS: atom_id res chain seq x y z
N MET A 1 12.59 18.51 17.75
CA MET A 1 11.99 19.79 17.29
C MET A 1 12.81 20.27 16.11
N HIS A 2 12.28 20.19 14.88
CA HIS A 2 12.98 20.72 13.70
C HIS A 2 12.81 22.25 13.71
N ALA A 3 13.91 22.98 13.88
CA ALA A 3 13.92 24.43 13.80
C ALA A 3 13.77 24.86 12.33
N GLU A 4 12.63 25.46 11.97
CA GLU A 4 12.51 26.12 10.68
C GLU A 4 13.32 27.42 10.71
N GLY A 5 14.26 27.56 9.76
CA GLY A 5 15.02 28.80 9.58
C GLY A 5 14.10 29.99 9.28
N ALA A 6 14.62 31.22 9.39
CA ALA A 6 13.85 32.46 9.24
C ALA A 6 12.96 32.51 7.98
N GLY A 7 13.39 31.90 6.87
CA GLY A 7 12.60 31.82 5.62
C GLY A 7 11.40 30.87 5.66
N GLY A 8 11.38 29.88 6.56
CA GLY A 8 10.22 29.00 6.77
C GLY A 8 9.10 29.69 7.55
N ARG A 9 9.46 30.42 8.62
CA ARG A 9 8.51 31.19 9.43
C ARG A 9 7.81 32.29 8.64
N ALA A 10 8.54 33.01 7.77
CA ALA A 10 7.94 34.06 6.94
C ALA A 10 6.82 33.52 6.01
N LYS A 11 7.00 32.31 5.46
CA LYS A 11 5.98 31.65 4.62
C LYS A 11 4.76 31.19 5.43
N VAL A 12 4.98 30.70 6.65
CA VAL A 12 3.89 30.29 7.54
C VAL A 12 3.07 31.52 7.97
N ALA A 13 3.73 32.63 8.29
CA ALA A 13 3.06 33.88 8.63
C ALA A 13 2.16 34.40 7.49
N GLU A 14 2.65 34.35 6.25
CA GLU A 14 1.86 34.73 5.07
C GLU A 14 0.65 33.80 4.86
N LEU A 15 0.86 32.48 4.99
CA LEU A 15 -0.21 31.49 4.89
C LEU A 15 -1.27 31.71 5.97
N CYS A 16 -0.85 31.94 7.21
CA CYS A 16 -1.72 32.21 8.34
C CYS A 16 -2.57 33.46 8.11
N ARG A 17 -1.96 34.55 7.62
CA ARG A 17 -2.68 35.77 7.25
C ARG A 17 -3.67 35.55 6.11
N LYS A 18 -3.30 34.82 5.06
CA LYS A 18 -4.16 34.54 3.90
C LYS A 18 -5.40 33.73 4.30
N HIS A 19 -5.25 32.81 5.23
CA HIS A 19 -6.31 31.89 5.65
C HIS A 19 -7.02 32.31 6.95
N GLY A 20 -6.65 33.47 7.53
CA GLY A 20 -7.29 33.99 8.76
C GLY A 20 -7.05 33.11 9.99
N ILE A 21 -5.95 32.37 10.03
CA ILE A 21 -5.58 31.50 11.15
C ILE A 21 -4.36 32.05 11.87
N SER A 22 -4.22 31.77 13.17
CA SER A 22 -3.01 32.13 13.90
C SER A 22 -1.87 31.14 13.63
N GLU A 23 -0.62 31.60 13.68
CA GLU A 23 0.54 30.70 13.58
C GLU A 23 0.54 29.63 14.68
N ALA A 24 0.05 29.96 15.88
CA ALA A 24 -0.11 29.00 16.98
C ALA A 24 -1.09 27.88 16.61
N THR A 25 -2.22 28.22 15.96
CA THR A 25 -3.19 27.24 15.45
C THR A 25 -2.54 26.35 14.38
N PHE A 26 -1.80 26.93 13.44
CA PHE A 26 -1.08 26.18 12.41
C PHE A 26 -0.10 25.18 13.00
N TYR A 27 0.75 25.60 13.95
CA TYR A 27 1.72 24.70 14.56
C TYR A 27 1.07 23.64 15.46
N ASN A 28 -0.04 23.95 16.14
CA ASN A 28 -0.83 22.95 16.87
C ASN A 28 -1.40 21.86 15.94
N TRP A 29 -1.93 22.26 14.78
CA TRP A 29 -2.41 21.31 13.78
C TRP A 29 -1.27 20.51 13.14
N LYS A 30 -0.14 21.17 12.84
CA LYS A 30 1.06 20.50 12.33
C LYS A 30 1.60 19.47 13.31
N ALA A 31 1.60 19.77 14.62
CA ALA A 31 2.00 18.81 15.66
C ALA A 31 1.02 17.64 15.78
N LYS A 32 -0.29 17.90 15.70
CA LYS A 32 -1.34 16.89 15.85
C LYS A 32 -1.49 15.98 14.62
N HIS A 33 -1.37 16.53 13.42
CA HIS A 33 -1.71 15.85 12.16
C HIS A 33 -0.52 15.66 11.22
N GLY A 34 0.57 16.41 11.37
CA GLY A 34 1.71 16.34 10.45
C GLY A 34 2.41 14.96 10.43
N GLY A 35 2.36 14.22 11.54
CA GLY A 35 2.84 12.83 11.60
C GLY A 35 1.84 11.80 11.10
N MET A 36 0.54 12.11 11.15
CA MET A 36 -0.56 11.23 10.75
C MET A 36 -0.54 10.99 9.23
N GLU A 37 -0.43 12.06 8.44
CA GLU A 37 -0.35 11.98 6.97
C GLU A 37 0.81 11.10 6.49
N VAL A 38 1.99 11.23 7.11
CA VAL A 38 3.16 10.41 6.77
C VAL A 38 2.95 8.94 7.15
N SER A 39 2.28 8.68 8.27
CA SER A 39 1.97 7.31 8.70
C SER A 39 0.92 6.65 7.81
N GLU A 40 -0.09 7.40 7.36
CA GLU A 40 -1.15 6.95 6.45
C GLU A 40 -0.55 6.59 5.09
N ALA A 41 0.30 7.47 4.52
CA ALA A 41 0.99 7.24 3.25
C ALA A 41 1.90 6.00 3.30
N LYS A 42 2.64 5.80 4.41
CA LYS A 42 3.46 4.60 4.60
C LYS A 42 2.61 3.33 4.69
N ARG A 43 1.49 3.39 5.40
CA ARG A 43 0.55 2.26 5.52
C ARG A 43 -0.07 1.91 4.17
N LEU A 44 -0.47 2.93 3.39
CA LEU A 44 -1.02 2.74 2.05
C LEU A 44 -0.01 2.02 1.15
N LYS A 45 1.24 2.50 1.12
CA LYS A 45 2.30 1.86 0.33
C LYS A 45 2.54 0.40 0.73
N ALA A 46 2.55 0.09 2.02
CA ALA A 46 2.71 -1.28 2.50
C ALA A 46 1.56 -2.19 2.05
N LEU A 47 0.32 -1.70 2.10
CA LEU A 47 -0.85 -2.43 1.63
C LEU A 47 -0.83 -2.65 0.12
N GLU A 48 -0.37 -1.66 -0.66
CA GLU A 48 -0.21 -1.79 -2.11
C GLU A 48 0.83 -2.86 -2.48
N GLU A 49 1.97 -2.88 -1.79
CA GLU A 49 3.02 -3.89 -1.96
C GLU A 49 2.52 -5.30 -1.61
N GLU A 50 1.80 -5.44 -0.49
CA GLU A 50 1.22 -6.72 -0.10
C GLU A 50 0.16 -7.20 -1.10
N ASN A 51 -0.72 -6.31 -1.57
CA ASN A 51 -1.72 -6.63 -2.57
C ASN A 51 -1.08 -7.09 -3.89
N ALA A 52 -0.01 -6.43 -4.33
CA ALA A 52 0.74 -6.84 -5.51
C ALA A 52 1.35 -8.24 -5.34
N LYS A 53 1.95 -8.53 -4.17
CA LYS A 53 2.49 -9.86 -3.86
C LYS A 53 1.40 -10.94 -3.86
N LEU A 54 0.26 -10.66 -3.25
CA LEU A 54 -0.88 -11.59 -3.19
C LEU A 54 -1.44 -11.87 -4.59
N LYS A 55 -1.65 -10.84 -5.42
CA LYS A 55 -2.09 -11.01 -6.81
C LYS A 55 -1.12 -11.86 -7.62
N LYS A 56 0.19 -11.64 -7.48
CA LYS A 56 1.21 -12.45 -8.14
C LYS A 56 1.11 -13.93 -7.72
N MET A 57 1.02 -14.20 -6.42
CA MET A 57 0.91 -15.56 -5.90
C MET A 57 -0.37 -16.25 -6.39
N LEU A 58 -1.51 -15.55 -6.32
CA LEU A 58 -2.79 -16.06 -6.79
C LEU A 58 -2.74 -16.39 -8.28
N SER A 59 -2.17 -15.50 -9.11
CA SER A 59 -2.02 -15.77 -10.54
C SER A 59 -1.18 -17.02 -10.81
N GLY A 60 -0.07 -17.21 -10.09
CA GLY A 60 0.76 -18.42 -10.21
C GLY A 60 0.00 -19.69 -9.82
N GLN A 61 -0.76 -19.65 -8.72
CA GLN A 61 -1.61 -20.76 -8.30
C GLN A 61 -2.71 -21.06 -9.32
N MET A 62 -3.36 -20.03 -9.88
CA MET A 62 -4.40 -20.20 -10.89
C MET A 62 -3.86 -20.81 -12.18
N LEU A 63 -2.67 -20.40 -12.62
CA LEU A 63 -1.98 -20.98 -13.77
C LEU A 63 -1.61 -22.44 -13.53
N GLY A 64 -1.03 -22.77 -12.37
CA GLY A 64 -0.71 -24.16 -12.01
C GLY A 64 -1.96 -25.05 -11.92
N ALA A 65 -3.04 -24.53 -11.34
CA ALA A 65 -4.31 -25.24 -11.28
C ALA A 65 -4.94 -25.42 -12.66
N ALA A 66 -4.81 -24.45 -13.58
CA ALA A 66 -5.27 -24.57 -14.95
C ALA A 66 -4.49 -25.65 -15.72
N ALA A 67 -3.16 -25.61 -15.65
CA ALA A 67 -2.29 -26.61 -16.28
C ALA A 67 -2.58 -28.03 -15.76
N LEU A 68 -2.81 -28.19 -14.45
CA LEU A 68 -3.19 -29.48 -13.89
C LEU A 68 -4.55 -29.97 -14.39
N ARG A 69 -5.55 -29.07 -14.47
CA ARG A 69 -6.87 -29.42 -15.02
C ARG A 69 -6.78 -29.84 -16.48
N GLU A 70 -6.02 -29.10 -17.30
CA GLU A 70 -5.80 -29.42 -18.71
C GLU A 70 -5.10 -30.77 -18.86
N LEU A 71 -4.08 -31.04 -18.05
CA LEU A 71 -3.38 -32.32 -18.04
C LEU A 71 -4.34 -33.48 -17.70
N LEU A 72 -5.16 -33.34 -16.65
CA LEU A 72 -6.15 -34.34 -16.27
C LEU A 72 -7.20 -34.58 -17.37
N GLN A 73 -7.63 -33.52 -18.06
CA GLN A 73 -8.55 -33.62 -19.21
C GLN A 73 -7.90 -34.35 -20.39
N CYS A 74 -6.66 -34.01 -20.74
CA CYS A 74 -5.92 -34.66 -21.83
C CYS A 74 -5.61 -36.14 -21.55
N TYR A 75 -5.40 -36.52 -20.28
CA TYR A 75 -5.23 -37.93 -19.89
C TYR A 75 -6.55 -38.67 -19.62
N GLY A 76 -7.71 -38.00 -19.74
CA GLY A 76 -9.01 -38.60 -19.43
C GLY A 76 -9.14 -39.11 -17.98
N LEU A 77 -8.32 -38.61 -17.06
CA LEU A 77 -8.28 -39.08 -15.67
C LEU A 77 -9.30 -38.32 -14.82
N PRO A 78 -10.26 -39.02 -14.17
CA PRO A 78 -11.15 -38.37 -13.22
C PRO A 78 -10.35 -37.89 -11.99
N PRO A 79 -10.79 -36.80 -11.33
CA PRO A 79 -10.08 -36.24 -10.18
C PRO A 79 -9.95 -37.27 -9.06
N GLY A 80 -8.71 -37.53 -8.62
CA GLY A 80 -8.40 -38.45 -7.51
C GLY A 80 -7.72 -39.77 -7.88
N VAL A 81 -7.54 -40.06 -9.17
CA VAL A 81 -6.84 -41.29 -9.62
C VAL A 81 -5.35 -41.01 -9.77
N LYS A 82 -4.52 -41.71 -9.02
CA LYS A 82 -3.05 -41.64 -9.14
C LYS A 82 -2.59 -42.50 -10.33
N PRO A 83 -1.69 -42.01 -11.21
CA PRO A 83 -1.16 -42.82 -12.29
C PRO A 83 -0.35 -43.99 -11.72
N SER A 84 -0.59 -45.19 -12.23
CA SER A 84 0.15 -46.39 -11.85
C SER A 84 1.61 -46.26 -12.32
N PRO A 85 2.61 -46.63 -11.48
CA PRO A 85 3.97 -46.72 -11.95
C PRO A 85 4.06 -47.92 -12.91
N ILE A 86 4.60 -47.67 -14.10
CA ILE A 86 5.07 -48.72 -15.04
C ILE A 86 6.40 -49.24 -14.51
#